data_AF-A1U8P6-F1
#
_entry.id   AF-A1U8P6-F1
#
_cell.length_a   1.000
_cell.length_b   1.000
_cell.length_c   1.000
_cell.angle_alpha   90.00
_cell.angle_beta   90.00
_cell.angle_gamma   90.00
#
_symmetry.space_group_name_H-M   'P 1'
#
loop_
_entity.id
_entity.type
_entity.pdbx_description
1 polymer ?
#
loop_
_entity_poly.entity_id
_entity_poly.type
_entity_poly.pdbx_seq_one_letter_code
_entity_poly.pdbx_strand_id
1 'polypeptide(L)'
;MYDLIGDIHGHATELKALLAKMDYRETDGVWQHPERTVIFLGDFVDRGPEQVETVTIAQNMVEKGHALAVMGNHEFNAVAWATEDPQNLSEHLRPHTEKNLKQHRAFLEQVGEGSELHHSMIEWFKTLPVYLDLPEFRVVHACWHPEHLAAIAKYTNKENRLLPTAWEEASRKGSEAYEAVETLLKGLEIPLPGDHHFFDKDKNKRTNIRTEWWREGELTYRDLAMVPEEVIDKIPHEPVASHVLPGYDGEKPLFVGHYWMKGEPAPLNERIACLDYSVAGGTGGKLCAYRFDGAQRLKAKCFTWVQEQ
;
A
#
# COMPACT_ATOMS: atom_id res chain seq x y z
N MET A 1 -6.05 20.86 -6.37
CA MET A 1 -4.65 20.56 -5.99
C MET A 1 -4.69 19.46 -4.93
N TYR A 2 -3.74 18.54 -4.93
CA TYR A 2 -3.78 17.37 -4.05
C TYR A 2 -2.51 17.26 -3.21
N ASP A 3 -2.63 16.81 -1.97
CA ASP A 3 -1.51 16.33 -1.17
C ASP A 3 -1.69 14.83 -0.96
N LEU A 4 -0.79 14.03 -1.51
CA LEU A 4 -0.83 12.57 -1.41
C LEU A 4 -0.03 12.13 -0.18
N ILE A 5 -0.56 11.23 0.65
CA ILE A 5 0.08 10.76 1.89
C ILE A 5 0.30 9.24 1.81
N GLY A 6 1.55 8.81 2.04
CA GLY A 6 1.97 7.41 2.03
C GLY A 6 1.46 6.61 3.23
N ASP A 7 2.04 5.42 3.42
CA ASP A 7 1.67 4.43 4.43
C ASP A 7 1.79 4.99 5.86
N ILE A 8 0.72 4.85 6.67
CA ILE A 8 0.61 5.50 7.99
C ILE A 8 0.80 4.50 9.13
N HIS A 9 0.29 3.27 8.99
CA HIS A 9 0.48 2.19 9.96
C HIS A 9 0.23 2.58 11.42
N GLY A 10 -0.88 3.25 11.70
CA GLY A 10 -1.23 3.63 13.08
C GLY A 10 -0.35 4.73 13.68
N HIS A 11 0.31 5.58 12.89
CA HIS A 11 1.09 6.73 13.37
C HIS A 11 0.26 8.01 13.27
N ALA A 12 -0.78 8.13 14.10
CA ALA A 12 -1.72 9.23 14.04
C ALA A 12 -1.09 10.56 14.46
N THR A 13 -0.16 10.54 15.42
CA THR A 13 0.61 11.70 15.87
C THR A 13 1.39 12.31 14.70
N GLU A 14 2.10 11.48 13.95
CA GLU A 14 2.83 11.88 12.74
C GLU A 14 1.86 12.36 11.65
N LEU A 15 0.72 11.70 11.49
CA LEU A 15 -0.30 12.13 10.52
C LEU A 15 -0.82 13.54 10.84
N LYS A 16 -1.19 13.82 12.09
CA LYS A 16 -1.62 15.15 12.54
C LYS A 16 -0.51 16.19 12.34
N ALA A 17 0.73 15.84 12.68
CA ALA A 17 1.88 16.72 12.49
C ALA A 17 2.13 17.04 11.01
N LEU A 18 2.01 16.04 10.13
CA LEU A 18 2.16 16.20 8.68
C LEU A 18 1.04 17.06 8.08
N LEU A 19 -0.21 16.79 8.46
CA LEU A 19 -1.37 17.58 8.04
C LEU A 19 -1.21 19.05 8.45
N ALA A 20 -0.86 19.31 9.72
CA ALA A 20 -0.59 20.66 10.22
C ALA A 20 0.57 21.34 9.48
N LYS A 21 1.66 20.61 9.21
CA LYS A 21 2.80 21.10 8.43
C LYS A 21 2.42 21.46 6.98
N MET A 22 1.42 20.80 6.43
CA MET A 22 0.83 21.10 5.12
C MET A 22 -0.33 22.11 5.22
N ASP A 23 -0.48 22.84 6.32
CA ASP A 23 -1.51 23.85 6.57
C ASP A 23 -2.97 23.35 6.59
N TYR A 24 -3.19 22.04 6.73
CA TYR A 24 -4.52 21.53 7.04
C TYR A 24 -4.89 21.91 8.47
N ARG A 25 -6.20 22.12 8.70
CA ARG A 25 -6.74 22.45 10.01
C ARG A 25 -7.87 21.52 10.34
N GLU A 26 -7.92 21.14 11.60
CA GLU A 26 -9.06 20.39 12.15
C GLU A 26 -10.21 21.36 12.46
N THR A 27 -11.40 21.08 11.95
CA THR A 27 -12.64 21.79 12.26
C THR A 27 -13.71 20.75 12.51
N ASP A 28 -14.39 20.84 13.66
CA ASP A 28 -15.43 19.88 14.06
C ASP A 28 -15.00 18.40 13.94
N GLY A 29 -13.74 18.10 14.29
CA GLY A 29 -13.16 16.75 14.25
C GLY A 29 -12.75 16.26 12.85
N VAL A 30 -12.68 17.15 11.86
CA VAL A 30 -12.34 16.82 10.47
C VAL A 30 -11.19 17.70 10.00
N TRP A 31 -10.10 17.07 9.56
CA TRP A 31 -8.99 17.78 8.93
C TRP A 31 -9.38 18.23 7.52
N GLN A 32 -9.14 19.50 7.20
CA GLN A 32 -9.50 20.08 5.92
C GLN A 32 -8.57 21.23 5.52
N HIS A 33 -8.53 21.50 4.21
CA HIS A 33 -7.87 22.66 3.62
C HIS A 33 -8.80 23.32 2.60
N PRO A 34 -8.86 24.67 2.51
CA PRO A 34 -9.80 25.37 1.63
C PRO A 34 -9.63 25.08 0.13
N GLU A 35 -8.43 24.70 -0.30
CA GLU A 35 -8.08 24.55 -1.73
C GLU A 35 -7.49 23.17 -2.11
N ARG A 36 -7.22 22.32 -1.11
CA ARG A 36 -6.43 21.09 -1.28
C ARG A 36 -7.15 19.89 -0.68
N THR A 37 -7.08 18.78 -1.39
CA THR A 37 -7.71 17.51 -0.99
C THR A 37 -6.61 16.48 -0.75
N VAL A 38 -6.70 15.73 0.34
CA VAL A 38 -5.75 14.65 0.60
C VAL A 38 -6.06 13.43 -0.26
N ILE A 39 -5.04 12.68 -0.67
CA ILE A 39 -5.22 11.30 -1.16
C ILE A 39 -4.34 10.37 -0.33
N PHE A 40 -4.97 9.46 0.41
CA PHE A 40 -4.26 8.44 1.18
C PHE A 40 -3.92 7.23 0.31
N LEU A 41 -2.70 6.71 0.46
CA LEU A 41 -2.19 5.59 -0.34
C LEU A 41 -2.47 4.21 0.27
N GLY A 42 -3.32 4.15 1.30
CA GLY A 42 -3.64 2.91 2.02
C GLY A 42 -2.69 2.65 3.18
N ASP A 43 -2.76 1.44 3.73
CA ASP A 43 -1.94 0.98 4.86
C ASP A 43 -2.07 1.92 6.07
N PHE A 44 -3.32 2.12 6.49
CA PHE A 44 -3.69 2.89 7.68
C PHE A 44 -3.35 2.12 8.96
N VAL A 45 -3.48 0.79 8.92
CA VAL A 45 -3.44 -0.05 10.13
C VAL A 45 -2.21 -0.95 10.22
N ASP A 46 -2.12 -1.64 11.35
CA ASP A 46 -1.05 -2.50 11.85
C ASP A 46 0.26 -1.76 12.17
N ARG A 47 1.13 -2.45 12.92
CA ARG A 47 2.47 -2.00 13.37
C ARG A 47 2.49 -0.89 14.43
N GLY A 48 2.03 0.33 14.11
CA GLY A 48 2.13 1.49 15.01
C GLY A 48 1.11 1.47 16.18
N PRO A 49 1.16 2.48 17.08
CA PRO A 49 0.39 2.45 18.31
C PRO A 49 -1.03 3.07 18.25
N GLU A 50 -1.33 3.91 17.26
CA GLU A 50 -2.54 4.75 17.17
C GLU A 50 -3.44 4.36 15.99
N GLN A 51 -3.81 3.08 15.95
CA GLN A 51 -4.60 2.43 14.90
C GLN A 51 -5.97 3.09 14.69
N VAL A 52 -6.78 3.17 15.75
CA VAL A 52 -8.14 3.70 15.75
C VAL A 52 -8.15 5.17 15.35
N GLU A 53 -7.23 5.96 15.90
CA GLU A 53 -7.14 7.39 15.61
C GLU A 53 -6.75 7.63 14.14
N THR A 54 -5.81 6.85 13.61
CA THR A 54 -5.39 6.93 12.20
C THR A 54 -6.58 6.67 11.26
N VAL A 55 -7.32 5.58 11.48
CA VAL A 55 -8.49 5.23 10.68
C VAL A 55 -9.57 6.31 10.82
N THR A 56 -9.82 6.79 12.04
CA THR A 56 -10.84 7.83 12.31
C THR A 56 -10.56 9.11 11.54
N ILE A 57 -9.30 9.58 11.52
CA ILE A 57 -8.89 10.77 10.75
C ILE A 57 -9.16 10.54 9.27
N ALA A 58 -8.64 9.45 8.70
CA ALA A 58 -8.77 9.18 7.27
C ALA A 58 -10.24 9.00 6.85
N GLN A 59 -11.01 8.24 7.61
CA GLN A 59 -12.43 8.00 7.39
C GLN A 59 -13.22 9.31 7.43
N ASN A 60 -13.06 10.13 8.47
CA ASN A 60 -13.77 11.40 8.59
C ASN A 60 -13.46 12.34 7.42
N MET A 61 -12.19 12.42 7.00
CA MET A 61 -11.82 13.24 5.84
C MET A 61 -12.44 12.73 4.55
N VAL A 62 -12.45 11.42 4.31
CA VAL A 62 -13.03 10.81 3.11
C VAL A 62 -14.55 11.00 3.08
N GLU A 63 -15.25 10.68 4.17
CA GLU A 63 -16.71 10.76 4.26
C GLU A 63 -17.24 12.19 4.15
N LYS A 64 -16.45 13.18 4.56
CA LYS A 64 -16.78 14.61 4.44
C LYS A 64 -16.30 15.25 3.13
N GLY A 65 -15.66 14.49 2.24
CA GLY A 65 -15.21 14.97 0.93
C GLY A 65 -13.92 15.80 0.95
N HIS A 66 -13.15 15.74 2.04
CA HIS A 66 -11.84 16.40 2.17
C HIS A 66 -10.66 15.50 1.79
N ALA A 67 -10.91 14.21 1.58
CA ALA A 67 -9.92 13.26 1.10
C ALA A 67 -10.49 12.20 0.14
N LEU A 68 -9.60 11.57 -0.61
CA LEU A 68 -9.79 10.26 -1.22
C LEU A 68 -8.81 9.27 -0.58
N ALA A 69 -9.01 7.98 -0.81
CA ALA A 69 -8.11 6.93 -0.36
C ALA A 69 -8.12 5.77 -1.35
N VAL A 70 -7.03 5.00 -1.38
CA VAL A 70 -6.98 3.66 -1.98
C VAL A 70 -6.77 2.61 -0.88
N MET A 71 -7.14 1.37 -1.15
CA MET A 71 -6.94 0.23 -0.27
C MET A 71 -5.46 -0.14 -0.23
N GLY A 72 -4.89 -0.30 0.97
CA GLY A 72 -3.60 -0.94 1.16
C GLY A 72 -3.73 -2.43 1.39
N ASN A 73 -2.60 -3.15 1.45
CA ASN A 73 -2.65 -4.58 1.72
C ASN A 73 -3.07 -4.88 3.16
N HIS A 74 -2.84 -3.97 4.10
CA HIS A 74 -3.25 -4.14 5.49
C HIS A 74 -4.76 -4.04 5.65
N GLU A 75 -5.43 -3.11 4.96
CA GLU A 75 -6.90 -3.06 4.94
C GLU A 75 -7.50 -4.30 4.28
N PHE A 76 -6.93 -4.77 3.16
CA PHE A 76 -7.38 -6.01 2.53
C PHE A 76 -7.24 -7.21 3.50
N ASN A 77 -6.09 -7.33 4.17
CA ASN A 77 -5.83 -8.40 5.11
C ASN A 77 -6.76 -8.35 6.34
N ALA A 78 -7.11 -7.14 6.83
CA ALA A 78 -8.04 -6.96 7.93
C ALA A 78 -9.46 -7.41 7.55
N VAL A 79 -9.92 -7.07 6.33
CA VAL A 79 -11.22 -7.56 5.83
C VAL A 79 -11.21 -9.08 5.71
N ALA A 80 -10.16 -9.66 5.12
CA ALA A 80 -10.04 -11.11 4.99
C ALA A 80 -9.92 -11.82 6.36
N TRP A 81 -9.32 -11.17 7.36
CA TRP A 81 -9.25 -11.68 8.75
C TRP A 81 -10.63 -11.78 9.38
N ALA A 82 -11.48 -10.77 9.18
CA ALA A 82 -12.82 -10.67 9.76
C ALA A 82 -13.91 -11.37 8.93
N THR A 83 -13.59 -11.90 7.74
CA THR A 83 -14.57 -12.53 6.85
C THR A 83 -14.47 -14.05 6.97
N GLU A 84 -15.56 -14.69 7.41
CA GLU A 84 -15.69 -16.15 7.44
C GLU A 84 -15.47 -16.76 6.06
N ASP A 85 -14.84 -17.92 6.03
CA ASP A 85 -14.62 -18.66 4.80
C ASP A 85 -15.92 -19.40 4.39
N PRO A 86 -16.53 -19.08 3.23
CA PRO A 86 -17.78 -19.71 2.81
C PRO A 86 -17.64 -21.20 2.46
N GLN A 87 -16.41 -21.69 2.22
CA GLN A 87 -16.11 -23.12 2.00
C GLN A 87 -15.78 -23.85 3.31
N ASN A 88 -15.43 -23.13 4.38
CA ASN A 88 -15.13 -23.68 5.68
C ASN A 88 -15.50 -22.72 6.82
N LEU A 89 -16.75 -22.81 7.31
CA LEU A 89 -17.30 -21.88 8.30
C LEU A 89 -16.58 -21.84 9.66
N SER A 90 -15.61 -22.74 9.93
CA SER A 90 -14.76 -22.64 11.11
C SER A 90 -13.48 -21.83 10.88
N GLU A 91 -13.25 -21.36 9.67
CA GLU A 91 -12.07 -20.61 9.24
C GLU A 91 -12.47 -19.25 8.67
N HIS A 92 -11.47 -18.41 8.43
CA HIS A 92 -11.63 -17.10 7.81
C HIS A 92 -10.85 -17.06 6.49
N LEU A 93 -11.22 -16.14 5.59
CA LEU A 93 -10.54 -15.96 4.31
C LEU A 93 -9.03 -15.72 4.49
N ARG A 94 -8.63 -15.05 5.58
CA ARG A 94 -7.25 -15.02 6.07
C ARG A 94 -7.11 -15.94 7.29
N PRO A 95 -6.30 -17.01 7.21
CA PRO A 95 -6.08 -17.91 8.33
C PRO A 95 -5.49 -17.21 9.56
N HIS A 96 -6.00 -17.51 10.75
CA HIS A 96 -5.55 -16.93 12.03
C HIS A 96 -4.26 -17.60 12.58
N THR A 97 -3.28 -17.79 11.70
CA THR A 97 -1.96 -18.32 12.09
C THR A 97 -1.22 -17.34 13.01
N GLU A 98 -0.27 -17.84 13.81
CA GLU A 98 0.56 -16.99 14.70
C GLU A 98 1.24 -15.85 13.94
N LYS A 99 1.72 -16.12 12.72
CA LYS A 99 2.32 -15.10 11.83
C LYS A 99 1.34 -13.98 11.49
N ASN A 100 0.14 -14.34 11.05
CA ASN A 100 -0.88 -13.36 10.65
C ASN A 100 -1.38 -12.58 11.86
N LEU A 101 -1.60 -13.26 13.00
CA LEU A 101 -1.98 -12.61 14.25
C LEU A 101 -0.91 -11.62 14.69
N LYS A 102 0.38 -11.99 14.65
CA LYS A 102 1.48 -11.09 15.02
C LYS A 102 1.49 -9.80 14.19
N GLN A 103 1.16 -9.88 12.90
CA GLN A 103 1.07 -8.70 12.04
C GLN A 103 -0.14 -7.83 12.38
N HIS A 104 -1.28 -8.44 12.72
CA HIS A 104 -2.56 -7.74 12.90
C HIS A 104 -2.90 -7.36 14.35
N ARG A 105 -2.12 -7.86 15.31
CA ARG A 105 -2.38 -7.76 16.75
C ARG A 105 -2.62 -6.33 17.22
N ALA A 106 -1.79 -5.38 16.79
CA ALA A 106 -1.89 -3.99 17.24
C ALA A 106 -3.27 -3.37 16.92
N PHE A 107 -3.80 -3.65 15.72
CA PHE A 107 -5.13 -3.23 15.33
C PHE A 107 -6.20 -3.91 16.19
N LEU A 108 -6.18 -5.25 16.25
CA LEU A 108 -7.17 -6.05 16.99
C LEU A 108 -7.25 -5.69 18.48
N GLU A 109 -6.10 -5.47 19.13
CA GLU A 109 -6.04 -5.11 20.55
C GLU A 109 -6.65 -3.73 20.81
N GLN A 110 -6.50 -2.77 19.89
CA GLN A 110 -7.04 -1.43 20.08
C GLN A 110 -8.53 -1.31 19.69
N VAL A 111 -8.97 -1.97 18.60
CA VAL A 111 -10.39 -1.96 18.20
C VAL A 111 -11.25 -2.89 19.04
N GLY A 112 -10.65 -3.92 19.66
CA GLY A 112 -11.36 -5.04 20.26
C GLY A 112 -11.94 -5.95 19.18
N GLU A 113 -11.32 -7.10 18.94
CA GLU A 113 -11.79 -8.08 17.95
C GLU A 113 -13.27 -8.45 18.17
N GLY A 114 -14.04 -8.39 17.09
CA GLY A 114 -15.50 -8.64 17.10
C GLY A 114 -16.36 -7.53 17.72
N SER A 115 -15.77 -6.40 18.14
CA SER A 115 -16.53 -5.25 18.63
C SER A 115 -17.31 -4.54 17.51
N GLU A 116 -18.26 -3.68 17.88
CA GLU A 116 -18.94 -2.80 16.92
C GLU A 116 -17.97 -1.88 16.18
N LEU A 117 -16.92 -1.39 16.86
CA LEU A 117 -15.89 -0.57 16.25
C LEU A 117 -15.10 -1.35 15.21
N HIS A 118 -14.70 -2.59 15.54
CA HIS A 118 -14.02 -3.47 14.61
C HIS A 118 -14.86 -3.68 13.35
N HIS A 119 -16.11 -4.10 13.50
CA HIS A 119 -17.01 -4.30 12.35
C HIS A 119 -17.20 -3.04 11.51
N SER A 120 -17.39 -1.88 12.15
CA SER A 120 -17.54 -0.59 11.46
C SER A 120 -16.32 -0.24 10.60
N MET A 121 -15.10 -0.41 11.14
CA MET A 121 -13.87 -0.16 10.39
C MET A 121 -13.68 -1.15 9.24
N ILE A 122 -14.00 -2.43 9.45
CA ILE A 122 -13.96 -3.44 8.38
C ILE A 122 -14.92 -3.09 7.25
N GLU A 123 -16.14 -2.64 7.56
CA GLU A 123 -17.09 -2.20 6.54
C GLU A 123 -16.59 -0.96 5.79
N TRP A 124 -15.95 -0.01 6.48
CA TRP A 124 -15.32 1.13 5.81
C TRP A 124 -14.17 0.69 4.89
N PHE A 125 -13.30 -0.22 5.32
CA PHE A 125 -12.23 -0.76 4.48
C PHE A 125 -12.75 -1.39 3.19
N LYS A 126 -13.89 -2.09 3.24
CA LYS A 126 -14.53 -2.66 2.03
C LYS A 126 -14.96 -1.59 1.01
N THR A 127 -15.08 -0.33 1.42
CA THR A 127 -15.44 0.78 0.52
C THR A 127 -14.25 1.40 -0.19
N LEU A 128 -13.01 1.03 0.16
CA LEU A 128 -11.81 1.59 -0.44
C LEU A 128 -11.60 1.04 -1.87
N PRO A 129 -11.31 1.91 -2.85
CA PRO A 129 -10.96 1.47 -4.20
C PRO A 129 -9.57 0.83 -4.22
N VAL A 130 -9.37 -0.18 -5.07
CA VAL A 130 -8.06 -0.82 -5.27
C VAL A 130 -7.05 0.15 -5.89
N TYR A 131 -7.52 1.05 -6.76
CA TYR A 131 -6.70 2.08 -7.41
C TYR A 131 -7.55 3.27 -7.86
N LEU A 132 -6.89 4.41 -8.10
CA LEU A 132 -7.47 5.60 -8.74
C LEU A 132 -6.74 5.88 -10.06
N ASP A 133 -7.51 6.02 -11.15
CA ASP A 133 -7.02 6.55 -12.43
C ASP A 133 -7.64 7.92 -12.70
N LEU A 134 -7.09 8.96 -12.07
CA LEU A 134 -7.59 10.32 -12.23
C LEU A 134 -7.12 10.92 -13.56
N PRO A 135 -7.77 11.98 -14.08
CA PRO A 135 -7.37 12.59 -15.33
C PRO A 135 -5.89 13.03 -15.36
N GLU A 136 -5.37 13.51 -14.23
CA GLU A 136 -4.05 14.13 -14.14
C GLU A 136 -2.94 13.18 -13.65
N PHE A 137 -3.27 12.18 -12.83
CA PHE A 137 -2.32 11.25 -12.21
C PHE A 137 -3.01 9.95 -11.77
N ARG A 138 -2.22 8.95 -11.38
CA ARG A 138 -2.67 7.63 -10.95
C ARG A 138 -2.20 7.33 -9.53
N VAL A 139 -2.97 6.50 -8.81
CA VAL A 139 -2.65 6.04 -7.46
C VAL A 139 -2.99 4.56 -7.33
N VAL A 140 -2.04 3.78 -6.85
CA VAL A 140 -2.22 2.37 -6.47
C VAL A 140 -1.28 2.09 -5.32
N HIS A 141 -1.66 1.22 -4.38
CA HIS A 141 -0.84 1.03 -3.19
C HIS A 141 0.56 0.46 -3.51
N ALA A 142 0.71 -0.52 -4.41
CA ALA A 142 2.02 -1.11 -4.69
C ALA A 142 2.43 -1.16 -6.17
N CYS A 143 1.65 -1.76 -7.07
CA CYS A 143 2.09 -1.96 -8.46
C CYS A 143 1.05 -1.50 -9.47
N TRP A 144 1.46 -0.70 -10.45
CA TRP A 144 0.61 -0.36 -11.59
C TRP A 144 0.87 -1.33 -12.74
N HIS A 145 0.15 -2.44 -12.75
CA HIS A 145 0.34 -3.51 -13.75
C HIS A 145 -0.87 -3.62 -14.69
N PRO A 146 -0.75 -3.32 -15.99
CA PRO A 146 -1.90 -3.28 -16.91
C PRO A 146 -2.75 -4.56 -16.94
N GLU A 147 -2.10 -5.73 -16.99
CA GLU A 147 -2.83 -7.01 -17.02
C GLU A 147 -3.61 -7.27 -15.72
N HIS A 148 -3.01 -7.01 -14.55
CA HIS A 148 -3.70 -7.17 -13.26
C HIS A 148 -4.76 -6.09 -13.02
N LEU A 149 -4.60 -4.88 -13.56
CA LEU A 149 -5.67 -3.86 -13.57
C LEU A 149 -6.87 -4.32 -14.40
N ALA A 150 -6.62 -4.91 -15.57
CA ALA A 150 -7.69 -5.48 -16.40
C ALA A 150 -8.34 -6.70 -15.75
N ALA A 151 -7.56 -7.54 -15.06
CA ALA A 151 -8.05 -8.69 -14.32
C ALA A 151 -8.95 -8.26 -13.14
N ILE A 152 -8.47 -7.36 -12.27
CA ILE A 152 -9.23 -6.94 -11.09
C ILE A 152 -10.52 -6.19 -11.45
N ALA A 153 -10.55 -5.51 -12.60
CA ALA A 153 -11.73 -4.79 -13.09
C ALA A 153 -12.98 -5.67 -13.25
N LYS A 154 -12.81 -6.99 -13.43
CA LYS A 154 -13.93 -7.96 -13.47
C LYS A 154 -14.59 -8.17 -12.10
N TYR A 155 -13.86 -7.86 -11.03
CA TYR A 155 -14.21 -8.11 -9.63
C TYR A 155 -14.50 -6.82 -8.85
N THR A 156 -14.43 -5.67 -9.52
CA THR A 156 -14.69 -4.37 -8.92
C THR A 156 -15.91 -3.69 -9.54
N ASN A 157 -16.50 -2.76 -8.80
CA ASN A 157 -17.49 -1.84 -9.36
C ASN A 157 -16.82 -0.71 -10.18
N LYS A 158 -17.62 0.23 -10.67
CA LYS A 158 -17.15 1.37 -11.49
C LYS A 158 -16.25 2.36 -10.73
N GLU A 159 -16.26 2.32 -9.40
CA GLU A 159 -15.34 3.07 -8.54
C GLU A 159 -14.09 2.26 -8.18
N ASN A 160 -13.83 1.12 -8.83
CA ASN A 160 -12.71 0.21 -8.54
C ASN A 160 -12.72 -0.39 -7.13
N ARG A 161 -13.89 -0.48 -6.48
CA ARG A 161 -14.07 -1.14 -5.17
C ARG A 161 -14.41 -2.60 -5.38
N LEU A 162 -13.82 -3.49 -4.60
CA LEU A 162 -14.12 -4.92 -4.67
C LEU A 162 -15.62 -5.18 -4.44
N LEU A 163 -16.20 -6.02 -5.28
CA LEU A 163 -17.59 -6.45 -5.12
C LEU A 163 -17.70 -7.36 -3.88
N PRO A 164 -18.85 -7.38 -3.17
CA PRO A 164 -19.03 -8.28 -2.03
C PRO A 164 -18.75 -9.75 -2.33
N THR A 165 -19.03 -10.20 -3.56
CA THR A 165 -18.78 -11.57 -4.02
C THR A 165 -17.33 -11.86 -4.39
N ALA A 166 -16.47 -10.83 -4.51
CA ALA A 166 -15.09 -10.98 -4.96
C ALA A 166 -14.10 -11.34 -3.84
N TRP A 167 -14.46 -11.10 -2.58
CA TRP A 167 -13.56 -11.25 -1.43
C TRP A 167 -13.02 -12.68 -1.28
N GLU A 168 -13.88 -13.68 -1.50
CA GLU A 168 -13.46 -15.07 -1.48
C GLU A 168 -12.38 -15.30 -2.55
N GLU A 169 -12.70 -15.03 -3.82
CA GLU A 169 -11.78 -15.29 -4.93
C GLU A 169 -10.48 -14.51 -4.77
N ALA A 170 -10.55 -13.24 -4.38
CA ALA A 170 -9.40 -12.39 -4.09
C ALA A 170 -8.53 -12.90 -2.93
N SER A 171 -9.03 -13.81 -2.10
CA SER A 171 -8.30 -14.43 -0.98
C SER A 171 -7.82 -15.86 -1.28
N ARG A 172 -8.11 -16.41 -2.47
CA ARG A 172 -7.75 -17.76 -2.86
C ARG A 172 -6.52 -17.79 -3.75
N LYS A 173 -5.41 -18.27 -3.18
CA LYS A 173 -4.14 -18.42 -3.92
C LYS A 173 -4.33 -19.15 -5.25
N GLY A 174 -3.83 -18.55 -6.33
CA GLY A 174 -3.92 -19.07 -7.69
C GLY A 174 -5.19 -18.69 -8.47
N SER A 175 -6.14 -17.96 -7.86
CA SER A 175 -7.25 -17.35 -8.61
C SER A 175 -6.79 -16.09 -9.35
N GLU A 176 -7.51 -15.69 -10.40
CA GLU A 176 -7.19 -14.46 -11.14
C GLU A 176 -7.29 -13.21 -10.24
N ALA A 177 -8.34 -13.13 -9.40
CA ALA A 177 -8.52 -12.01 -8.48
C ALA A 177 -7.42 -11.96 -7.41
N TYR A 178 -6.98 -13.10 -6.89
CA TYR A 178 -5.91 -13.16 -5.89
C TYR A 178 -4.60 -12.67 -6.46
N GLU A 179 -4.16 -13.17 -7.63
CA GLU A 179 -2.90 -12.74 -8.23
C GLU A 179 -2.92 -11.24 -8.57
N ALA A 180 -4.09 -10.71 -8.97
CA ALA A 180 -4.27 -9.27 -9.16
C ALA A 180 -4.17 -8.47 -7.86
N VAL A 181 -4.83 -8.89 -6.78
CA VAL A 181 -4.71 -8.22 -5.47
C VAL A 181 -3.30 -8.29 -4.92
N GLU A 182 -2.64 -9.46 -4.99
CA GLU A 182 -1.25 -9.61 -4.54
C GLU A 182 -0.34 -8.66 -5.31
N THR A 183 -0.49 -8.54 -6.63
CA THR A 183 0.37 -7.64 -7.41
C THR A 183 0.06 -6.17 -7.11
N LEU A 184 -1.21 -5.76 -7.21
CA LEU A 184 -1.61 -4.35 -7.09
C LEU A 184 -1.39 -3.80 -5.68
N LEU A 185 -1.61 -4.62 -4.63
CA LEU A 185 -1.51 -4.20 -3.24
C LEU A 185 -0.22 -4.68 -2.54
N LYS A 186 0.49 -5.70 -3.01
CA LYS A 186 1.71 -6.21 -2.32
C LYS A 186 2.97 -6.16 -3.18
N GLY A 187 2.84 -5.62 -4.39
CA GLY A 187 3.93 -5.45 -5.33
C GLY A 187 4.19 -6.69 -6.17
N LEU A 188 4.88 -6.50 -7.30
CA LEU A 188 5.23 -7.59 -8.19
C LEU A 188 6.37 -8.44 -7.60
N GLU A 189 6.07 -9.70 -7.32
CA GLU A 189 7.06 -10.73 -7.00
C GLU A 189 7.29 -11.65 -8.19
N ILE A 190 8.56 -11.89 -8.55
CA ILE A 190 8.94 -12.80 -9.64
C ILE A 190 9.72 -14.00 -9.08
N PRO A 191 9.51 -15.21 -9.62
CA PRO A 191 10.27 -16.38 -9.19
C PRO A 191 11.74 -16.25 -9.61
N LEU A 192 12.64 -16.64 -8.72
CA LEU A 192 14.06 -16.77 -9.04
C LEU A 192 14.28 -17.89 -10.07
N PRO A 193 15.29 -17.78 -10.95
CA PRO A 193 15.56 -18.79 -11.96
C PRO A 193 16.12 -20.08 -11.31
N GLY A 194 15.78 -21.24 -11.86
CA GLY A 194 16.27 -22.53 -11.37
C GLY A 194 15.89 -22.83 -9.91
N ASP A 195 16.84 -23.37 -9.14
CA ASP A 195 16.65 -23.76 -7.72
C ASP A 195 17.13 -22.67 -6.73
N HIS A 196 17.35 -21.45 -7.22
CA HIS A 196 17.83 -20.34 -6.40
C HIS A 196 16.84 -19.98 -5.30
N HIS A 197 17.37 -19.69 -4.12
CA HIS A 197 16.59 -19.25 -2.98
C HIS A 197 17.46 -18.44 -2.02
N PHE A 198 16.81 -17.66 -1.18
CA PHE A 198 17.45 -16.96 -0.06
C PHE A 198 16.61 -17.09 1.22
N PHE A 199 17.13 -16.57 2.32
CA PHE A 199 16.40 -16.49 3.59
C PHE A 199 16.18 -15.03 3.95
N ASP A 200 14.95 -14.67 4.31
CA ASP A 200 14.66 -13.31 4.79
C ASP A 200 15.16 -13.09 6.23
N LYS A 201 14.97 -11.87 6.75
CA LYS A 201 15.36 -11.49 8.13
C LYS A 201 14.74 -12.38 9.22
N ASP A 202 13.61 -13.00 8.91
CA ASP A 202 12.86 -13.90 9.79
C ASP A 202 13.21 -15.38 9.52
N LYS A 203 14.27 -15.65 8.74
CA LYS A 203 14.77 -16.98 8.36
C LYS A 203 13.77 -17.82 7.55
N ASN A 204 12.82 -17.19 6.85
CA ASN A 204 11.96 -17.91 5.93
C ASN A 204 12.65 -18.10 4.58
N LYS A 205 12.58 -19.30 4.03
CA LYS A 205 13.07 -19.59 2.67
C LYS A 205 12.21 -18.85 1.65
N ARG A 206 12.85 -18.09 0.76
CA ARG A 206 12.23 -17.33 -0.33
C ARG A 206 12.75 -17.82 -1.67
N THR A 207 11.83 -18.11 -2.58
CA THR A 207 12.08 -18.50 -3.98
C THR A 207 11.66 -17.42 -4.95
N ASN A 208 11.11 -16.33 -4.46
CA ASN A 208 10.64 -15.19 -5.23
C ASN A 208 11.31 -13.93 -4.69
N ILE A 209 11.53 -12.96 -5.56
CA ILE A 209 11.99 -11.62 -5.19
C ILE A 209 10.92 -10.60 -5.50
N ARG A 210 10.76 -9.62 -4.62
CA ARG A 210 10.05 -8.39 -4.93
C ARG A 210 10.91 -7.52 -5.84
N THR A 211 10.27 -6.92 -6.84
CA THR A 211 10.95 -6.19 -7.90
C THR A 211 10.72 -4.70 -7.83
N GLU A 212 11.75 -3.92 -8.13
CA GLU A 212 11.62 -2.51 -8.54
C GLU A 212 11.06 -2.44 -9.97
N TRP A 213 9.80 -2.81 -10.13
CA TRP A 213 9.11 -2.99 -11.43
C TRP A 213 9.03 -1.72 -12.30
N TRP A 214 9.34 -0.56 -11.71
CA TRP A 214 9.42 0.75 -12.39
C TRP A 214 10.78 1.04 -13.04
N ARG A 215 11.76 0.14 -12.91
CA ARG A 215 13.07 0.31 -13.56
C ARG A 215 12.99 -0.03 -15.05
N GLU A 216 13.75 0.73 -15.84
CA GLU A 216 13.86 0.56 -17.30
C GLU A 216 15.25 0.04 -17.69
N GLY A 217 15.32 -0.62 -18.86
CA GLY A 217 16.57 -1.11 -19.46
C GLY A 217 16.75 -2.62 -19.37
N GLU A 218 17.93 -3.09 -19.79
CA GLU A 218 18.36 -4.48 -19.60
C GLU A 218 18.78 -4.68 -18.14
N LEU A 219 17.93 -5.36 -17.37
CA LEU A 219 18.07 -5.54 -15.93
C LEU A 219 18.23 -7.01 -15.59
N THR A 220 18.96 -7.27 -14.51
CA THR A 220 19.10 -8.61 -13.92
C THR A 220 18.21 -8.80 -12.70
N TYR A 221 18.04 -10.04 -12.25
CA TYR A 221 17.36 -10.35 -10.99
C TYR A 221 17.97 -9.58 -9.82
N ARG A 222 19.30 -9.42 -9.80
CA ARG A 222 20.03 -8.67 -8.78
C ARG A 222 19.74 -7.16 -8.83
N ASP A 223 19.59 -6.59 -10.02
CA ASP A 223 19.28 -5.16 -10.17
C ASP A 223 17.89 -4.82 -9.61
N LEU A 224 16.95 -5.76 -9.69
CA LEU A 224 15.56 -5.55 -9.30
C LEU A 224 15.27 -5.94 -7.85
N ALA A 225 16.12 -6.77 -7.25
CA ALA A 225 15.82 -7.43 -5.99
C ALA A 225 15.81 -6.44 -4.81
N MET A 226 14.63 -6.29 -4.21
CA MET A 226 14.46 -5.58 -2.96
C MET A 226 14.73 -6.50 -1.77
N VAL A 227 16.00 -6.83 -1.54
CA VAL A 227 16.47 -7.72 -0.46
C VAL A 227 17.50 -7.02 0.42
N PRO A 228 17.72 -7.49 1.66
CA PRO A 228 18.81 -6.97 2.50
C PRO A 228 20.18 -7.10 1.80
N GLU A 229 21.09 -6.17 2.07
CA GLU A 229 22.42 -6.09 1.44
C GLU A 229 23.22 -7.37 1.66
N GLU A 230 23.09 -8.01 2.82
CA GLU A 230 23.75 -9.28 3.17
C GLU A 230 23.26 -10.49 2.33
N VAL A 231 22.17 -10.31 1.58
CA VAL A 231 21.55 -11.35 0.74
C VAL A 231 21.73 -11.08 -0.75
N ILE A 232 22.07 -9.86 -1.16
CA ILE A 232 22.09 -9.45 -2.58
C ILE A 232 23.02 -10.32 -3.44
N ASP A 233 24.15 -10.77 -2.87
CA ASP A 233 25.12 -11.64 -3.56
C ASP A 233 24.57 -13.05 -3.83
N LYS A 234 23.52 -13.46 -3.12
CA LYS A 234 22.80 -14.72 -3.35
C LYS A 234 21.76 -14.61 -4.46
N ILE A 235 21.46 -13.40 -4.93
CA ILE A 235 20.55 -13.18 -6.04
C ILE A 235 21.31 -13.33 -7.37
N PRO A 236 20.80 -14.14 -8.31
CA PRO A 236 21.41 -14.33 -9.62
C PRO A 236 21.62 -13.02 -10.35
N HIS A 237 22.77 -12.87 -10.98
CA HIS A 237 23.05 -11.76 -11.89
C HIS A 237 22.68 -12.14 -13.33
N GLU A 238 21.49 -12.73 -13.48
CA GLU A 238 20.96 -13.21 -14.76
C GLU A 238 19.94 -12.21 -15.32
N PRO A 239 19.86 -12.03 -16.64
CA PRO A 239 18.87 -11.13 -17.25
C PRO A 239 17.44 -11.55 -16.92
N VAL A 240 16.60 -10.57 -16.60
CA VAL A 240 15.15 -10.76 -16.51
C VAL A 240 14.56 -10.54 -17.90
N ALA A 241 13.68 -11.45 -18.33
CA ALA A 241 13.05 -11.33 -19.63
C ALA A 241 12.21 -10.04 -19.69
N SER A 242 12.30 -9.29 -20.79
CA SER A 242 11.73 -7.93 -20.91
C SER A 242 10.21 -7.85 -20.74
N HIS A 243 9.49 -8.98 -20.84
CA HIS A 243 8.04 -9.05 -20.65
C HIS A 243 7.62 -9.32 -19.20
N VAL A 244 8.56 -9.60 -18.30
CA VAL A 244 8.28 -9.94 -16.90
C VAL A 244 7.94 -8.69 -16.08
N LEU A 245 8.55 -7.55 -16.41
CA LEU A 245 8.25 -6.29 -15.73
C LEU A 245 7.19 -5.53 -16.53
N PRO A 246 6.15 -5.00 -15.88
CA PRO A 246 5.16 -4.17 -16.57
C PRO A 246 5.76 -2.85 -17.06
N GLY A 247 6.87 -2.41 -16.47
CA GLY A 247 7.39 -1.05 -16.66
C GLY A 247 6.32 -0.03 -16.28
N TYR A 248 6.36 1.13 -16.94
CA TYR A 248 5.29 2.11 -16.84
C TYR A 248 5.15 2.89 -18.14
N ASP A 249 3.92 3.17 -18.56
CA ASP A 249 3.64 3.87 -19.82
C ASP A 249 4.11 5.34 -19.83
N GLY A 250 4.33 5.93 -18.65
CA GLY A 250 4.76 7.31 -18.48
C GLY A 250 3.71 8.37 -18.86
N GLU A 251 2.45 7.97 -19.12
CA GLU A 251 1.39 8.86 -19.60
C GLU A 251 0.97 9.86 -18.52
N LYS A 252 0.93 9.41 -17.26
CA LYS A 252 0.53 10.19 -16.10
C LYS A 252 1.55 10.01 -14.96
N PRO A 253 1.73 10.97 -14.05
CA PRO A 253 2.42 10.71 -12.80
C PRO A 253 1.71 9.60 -12.01
N LEU A 254 2.47 8.79 -11.28
CA LEU A 254 1.99 7.67 -10.49
C LEU A 254 2.54 7.76 -9.07
N PHE A 255 1.67 7.50 -8.09
CA PHE A 255 2.01 7.49 -6.69
C PHE A 255 1.73 6.12 -6.08
N VAL A 256 2.71 5.58 -5.36
CA VAL A 256 2.68 4.26 -4.72
C VAL A 256 3.21 4.31 -3.28
N GLY A 257 2.90 3.30 -2.49
CA GLY A 257 3.36 3.07 -1.11
C GLY A 257 4.16 1.77 -1.02
N HIS A 258 4.05 1.02 0.09
CA HIS A 258 4.44 -0.39 0.26
C HIS A 258 5.94 -0.76 0.22
N TYR A 259 6.83 0.09 -0.29
CA TYR A 259 8.22 -0.28 -0.59
C TYR A 259 9.25 0.04 0.49
N TRP A 260 8.83 0.55 1.65
CA TRP A 260 9.69 0.83 2.81
C TRP A 260 10.97 1.59 2.44
N MET A 261 10.79 2.71 1.73
CA MET A 261 11.90 3.55 1.30
C MET A 261 12.64 4.10 2.52
N LYS A 262 13.94 4.39 2.32
CA LYS A 262 14.83 4.98 3.31
C LYS A 262 15.52 6.21 2.72
N GLY A 263 16.11 7.02 3.59
CA GLY A 263 16.86 8.20 3.18
C GLY A 263 15.97 9.44 2.98
N GLU A 264 16.43 10.38 2.16
CA GLU A 264 15.70 11.62 1.88
C GLU A 264 14.62 11.39 0.80
N PRO A 265 13.36 11.80 1.05
CA PRO A 265 12.29 11.59 0.08
C PRO A 265 12.53 12.22 -1.29
N ALA A 266 12.46 11.40 -2.34
CA ALA A 266 12.62 11.80 -3.73
C ALA A 266 11.76 10.92 -4.66
N PRO A 267 11.44 11.39 -5.88
CA PRO A 267 10.81 10.55 -6.89
C PRO A 267 11.67 9.34 -7.22
N LEU A 268 11.04 8.18 -7.49
CA LEU A 268 11.73 6.98 -7.99
C LEU A 268 12.27 7.22 -9.41
N ASN A 269 11.50 7.94 -10.23
CA ASN A 269 11.92 8.46 -11.53
C ASN A 269 11.10 9.73 -11.86
N GLU A 270 11.15 10.21 -13.10
CA GLU A 270 10.45 11.44 -13.50
C GLU A 270 8.92 11.38 -13.37
N ARG A 271 8.34 10.18 -13.30
CA ARG A 271 6.90 9.93 -13.34
C ARG A 271 6.36 9.19 -12.12
N ILE A 272 7.21 8.53 -11.34
CA ILE A 272 6.77 7.67 -10.23
C ILE A 272 7.37 8.17 -8.91
N ALA A 273 6.53 8.26 -7.88
CA ALA A 273 6.95 8.49 -6.50
C ALA A 273 6.40 7.40 -5.59
N CYS A 274 7.29 6.77 -4.82
CA CYS A 274 6.90 6.01 -3.63
C CYS A 274 6.84 6.96 -2.43
N LEU A 275 5.78 6.89 -1.63
CA LEU A 275 5.58 7.74 -0.44
C LEU A 275 5.70 6.95 0.89
N ASP A 276 5.90 5.64 0.83
CA ASP A 276 6.24 4.84 2.01
C ASP A 276 7.72 5.03 2.36
N TYR A 277 8.00 5.91 3.33
CA TYR A 277 9.34 6.11 3.90
C TYR A 277 9.48 5.49 5.30
N SER A 278 8.87 4.32 5.48
CA SER A 278 9.09 3.45 6.63
C SER A 278 8.78 4.12 7.97
N VAL A 279 7.68 4.86 8.11
CA VAL A 279 7.30 5.45 9.42
C VAL A 279 7.21 4.38 10.51
N ALA A 280 6.74 3.17 10.16
CA ALA A 280 6.70 2.00 11.04
C ALA A 280 8.02 1.21 11.12
N GLY A 281 9.12 1.74 10.56
CA GLY A 281 10.43 1.10 10.48
C GLY A 281 11.30 1.29 11.71
N GLY A 282 10.82 2.05 12.70
CA GLY A 282 11.57 2.50 13.86
C GLY A 282 12.46 3.70 13.52
N THR A 283 13.59 3.82 14.23
CA THR A 283 14.40 5.04 14.25
C THR A 283 14.75 5.58 12.85
N GLY A 284 14.27 6.79 12.57
CA GLY A 284 14.53 7.50 11.31
C GLY A 284 13.45 7.32 10.24
N GLY A 285 12.39 6.56 10.54
CA GLY A 285 11.18 6.47 9.73
C GLY A 285 10.52 7.83 9.51
N LYS A 286 9.89 8.00 8.34
CA LYS A 286 9.23 9.24 7.96
C LYS A 286 7.83 8.96 7.45
N LEU A 287 6.85 9.71 7.96
CA LEU A 287 5.57 9.83 7.28
C LEU A 287 5.69 10.90 6.21
N CYS A 288 5.44 10.52 4.96
CA CYS A 288 5.75 11.34 3.80
C CYS A 288 4.49 11.67 2.99
N ALA A 289 4.49 12.88 2.44
CA ALA A 289 3.51 13.37 1.50
C ALA A 289 4.15 13.98 0.26
N TYR A 290 3.40 14.03 -0.83
CA TYR A 290 3.74 14.74 -2.06
C TYR A 290 2.66 15.74 -2.42
N ARG A 291 3.04 17.01 -2.61
CA ARG A 291 2.15 18.05 -3.14
C ARG A 291 2.09 17.97 -4.66
N PHE A 292 0.97 17.53 -5.19
CA PHE A 292 0.73 17.51 -6.62
C PHE A 292 0.19 18.86 -7.10
N ASP A 293 1.00 19.54 -7.91
CA ASP A 293 0.78 20.88 -8.46
C ASP A 293 0.29 20.87 -9.92
N GLY A 294 -0.08 19.71 -10.46
CA GLY A 294 -0.45 19.53 -11.87
C GLY A 294 0.75 19.23 -12.79
N ALA A 295 1.99 19.27 -12.29
CA ALA A 295 3.16 19.00 -13.11
C ALA A 295 3.28 17.52 -13.47
N GLN A 296 3.51 17.28 -14.77
CA GLN A 296 3.72 15.96 -15.34
C GLN A 296 5.06 15.31 -14.91
N ARG A 297 6.06 16.13 -14.55
CA ARG A 297 7.36 15.66 -14.06
C ARG A 297 7.48 15.91 -12.55
N LEU A 298 7.69 14.83 -11.80
CA LEU A 298 7.80 14.85 -10.35
C LEU A 298 9.13 15.49 -9.89
N LYS A 299 9.10 16.17 -8.75
CA LYS A 299 10.25 16.94 -8.23
C LYS A 299 10.43 16.70 -6.73
N ALA A 300 11.67 16.50 -6.30
CA ALA A 300 12.01 16.30 -4.88
C ALA A 300 11.50 17.43 -3.96
N LYS A 301 11.52 18.69 -4.44
CA LYS A 301 11.03 19.84 -3.65
C LYS A 301 9.53 19.82 -3.32
N CYS A 302 8.74 18.95 -3.95
CA CYS A 302 7.31 18.81 -3.69
C CYS A 302 7.00 17.79 -2.59
N PHE A 303 8.02 17.09 -2.07
CA PHE A 303 7.88 16.20 -0.93
C PHE A 303 7.82 17.00 0.37
N THR A 304 6.97 16.57 1.29
CA THR A 304 6.89 17.07 2.66
C THR A 304 6.83 15.86 3.59
N TRP A 305 7.56 15.88 4.69
CA TRP A 305 7.56 14.76 5.63
C TRP A 305 7.75 15.24 7.07
N VAL A 306 7.37 14.36 7.99
CA VAL A 306 7.71 14.43 9.42
C VAL A 306 8.47 13.15 9.77
N GLN A 307 9.28 13.20 10.84
CA GLN A 307 9.97 12.03 11.37
C GLN A 307 9.22 11.52 12.60
N GLU A 308 9.21 10.21 12.77
CA GLU A 308 8.77 9.56 14.01
C GLU A 308 9.58 10.16 15.19
N GLN A 309 8.88 10.57 16.25
CA GLN A 309 9.49 11.25 17.41
C GLN A 309 10.10 10.29 18.41
#